data_AF-A0A1F9B2S6-F1
#
_entry.id   AF-A0A1F9B2S6-F1
#
_cell.length_a   1.000
_cell.length_b   1.000
_cell.length_c   1.000
_cell.angle_alpha   90.00
_cell.angle_beta   90.00
_cell.angle_gamma   90.00
#
_symmetry.space_group_name_H-M   'P 1'
#
loop_
_entity.id
_entity.type
_entity.pdbx_description
1 polymer ?
#
loop_
_entity_poly.entity_id
_entity_poly.type
_entity_poly.pdbx_seq_one_letter_code
_entity_poly.pdbx_strand_id
1 'polypeptide(L)'
;MANAKLISTAWGETGITAYCIVRRGSDNYRLDDVDGSFAASPADPYLSLSEDSVLKGLYEVSENRTAWTDGRYLVAIYKQIGGSPAPASDAIIGGGEININGDLEVISVTLSNYIKKALVSLKDKIVGF
;
A
#
# COMPACT_ATOMS: atom_id res chain seq x y z
N MET A 1 -2.06 10.97 -3.50
CA MET A 1 -2.29 9.99 -2.41
C MET A 1 -2.32 8.67 -3.11
N ALA A 2 -1.49 7.72 -2.69
CA ALA A 2 -1.25 6.54 -3.50
C ALA A 2 -2.54 5.77 -3.82
N ASN A 3 -2.66 5.27 -5.03
CA ASN A 3 -3.78 4.39 -5.38
C ASN A 3 -3.71 3.10 -4.54
N ALA A 4 -4.81 2.79 -3.85
CA ALA A 4 -4.89 1.65 -2.95
C ALA A 4 -4.68 0.32 -3.69
N LYS A 5 -3.82 -0.53 -3.13
CA LYS A 5 -3.52 -1.88 -3.60
C LYS A 5 -4.15 -2.87 -2.61
N LEU A 6 -5.25 -3.51 -3.03
CA LEU A 6 -5.92 -4.55 -2.25
C LEU A 6 -5.19 -5.88 -2.44
N ILE A 7 -4.72 -6.45 -1.34
CA ILE A 7 -4.16 -7.80 -1.27
C ILE A 7 -5.12 -8.63 -0.42
N SER A 8 -5.61 -9.74 -0.95
CA SER A 8 -6.52 -10.62 -0.21
C SER A 8 -6.27 -12.10 -0.51
N THR A 9 -6.62 -12.94 0.46
CA THR A 9 -6.65 -14.40 0.30
C THR A 9 -7.79 -14.99 1.11
N ALA A 10 -8.42 -16.03 0.56
CA ALA A 10 -9.38 -16.85 1.30
C ALA A 10 -8.67 -18.09 1.85
N TRP A 11 -8.96 -18.45 3.10
CA TRP A 11 -8.43 -19.64 3.77
C TRP A 11 -9.51 -20.27 4.65
N GLY A 12 -9.50 -21.62 4.73
CA GLY A 12 -10.57 -22.36 5.42
C GLY A 12 -10.54 -22.25 6.95
N GLU A 13 -9.40 -21.88 7.53
CA GLU A 13 -9.24 -21.67 8.98
C GLU A 13 -9.43 -20.19 9.32
N THR A 14 -10.26 -19.93 10.34
CA THR A 14 -10.61 -18.58 10.81
C THR A 14 -9.74 -18.17 11.99
N GLY A 15 -9.62 -16.86 12.22
CA GLY A 15 -8.86 -16.31 13.35
C GLY A 15 -7.35 -16.60 13.32
N ILE A 16 -6.78 -16.92 12.16
CA ILE A 16 -5.34 -17.10 12.02
C ILE A 16 -4.63 -15.74 11.97
N THR A 17 -3.35 -15.73 12.32
CA THR A 17 -2.48 -14.59 12.03
C THR A 17 -1.90 -14.76 10.62
N ALA A 18 -2.30 -13.87 9.71
CA ALA A 18 -1.85 -13.89 8.32
C ALA A 18 -1.00 -12.65 8.02
N TYR A 19 0.04 -12.83 7.21
CA TYR A 19 0.87 -11.73 6.71
C TYR A 19 1.29 -12.00 5.27
N CYS A 20 1.68 -10.95 4.55
CA CYS A 20 2.24 -11.08 3.22
C CYS A 20 3.60 -10.41 3.10
N ILE A 21 4.36 -10.89 2.13
CA ILE A 21 5.60 -10.27 1.68
C ILE A 21 5.37 -9.85 0.24
N VAL A 22 5.56 -8.56 -0.04
CA VAL A 22 5.50 -7.99 -1.39
C VAL A 22 6.91 -7.72 -1.88
N ARG A 23 7.26 -8.23 -3.05
CA ARG A 23 8.56 -8.00 -3.71
C ARG A 23 8.36 -7.29 -5.05
N ARG A 24 9.01 -6.15 -5.23
CA ARG A 24 9.07 -5.43 -6.51
C ARG A 24 10.00 -6.17 -7.48
N GLY A 25 9.50 -6.41 -8.69
CA GLY A 25 10.17 -7.24 -9.69
C GLY A 25 11.38 -6.60 -10.36
N SER A 26 11.45 -5.27 -10.43
CA SER A 26 12.54 -4.54 -11.10
C SER A 26 13.88 -4.63 -10.37
N ASP A 27 13.85 -4.67 -9.03
CA ASP A 27 15.06 -4.59 -8.19
C ASP A 27 15.08 -5.60 -7.03
N ASN A 28 14.04 -6.43 -6.90
CA ASN A 28 13.85 -7.39 -5.81
C ASN A 28 13.69 -6.74 -4.42
N TYR A 29 13.37 -5.45 -4.35
CA TYR A 29 13.12 -4.79 -3.09
C TYR A 29 11.81 -5.29 -2.48
N ARG A 30 11.72 -5.27 -1.15
CA ARG A 30 10.55 -5.71 -0.40
C ARG A 30 9.85 -4.51 0.22
N LEU A 31 8.53 -4.57 0.29
CA LEU A 31 7.73 -3.58 0.99
C LEU A 31 8.09 -3.57 2.47
N ASP A 32 8.27 -2.39 3.05
CA ASP A 32 8.48 -2.16 4.48
C ASP A 32 7.14 -1.78 5.12
N ASP A 33 6.67 -2.55 6.10
CA ASP A 33 5.43 -2.28 6.84
C ASP A 33 5.59 -1.12 7.82
N VAL A 34 6.79 -0.56 8.01
CA VAL A 34 6.96 0.65 8.79
C VAL A 34 6.39 1.87 8.07
N ASP A 35 6.66 2.01 6.77
CA ASP A 35 6.36 3.23 6.02
C ASP A 35 5.74 3.01 4.62
N GLY A 36 5.62 1.76 4.19
CA GLY A 36 5.13 1.38 2.87
C GLY A 36 6.14 1.59 1.74
N SER A 37 7.41 1.89 2.04
CA SER A 37 8.47 2.03 1.05
C SER A 37 9.01 0.67 0.59
N PHE A 38 9.73 0.63 -0.53
CA PHE A 38 10.43 -0.57 -0.98
C PHE A 38 11.93 -0.43 -0.70
N ALA A 39 12.51 -1.42 -0.01
CA ALA A 39 13.93 -1.45 0.33
C ALA A 39 14.57 -2.83 0.09
N ALA A 40 15.89 -2.88 -0.10
CA ALA A 40 16.64 -4.13 -0.23
C ALA A 40 16.61 -4.95 1.07
N SER A 41 16.58 -4.26 2.22
CA SER A 41 16.54 -4.82 3.57
C SER A 41 15.61 -3.95 4.43
N PRO A 42 14.28 -4.09 4.26
CA PRO A 42 13.31 -3.32 5.06
C PRO A 42 13.42 -3.68 6.55
N ALA A 43 13.03 -2.75 7.42
CA ALA A 43 12.99 -2.98 8.86
C ALA A 43 11.91 -4.01 9.20
N ASP A 44 10.76 -3.97 8.52
CA ASP A 44 9.69 -4.94 8.68
C ASP A 44 9.10 -5.37 7.32
N PRO A 45 9.47 -6.52 6.75
CA PRO A 45 8.91 -7.00 5.48
C PRO A 45 7.52 -7.65 5.61
N TYR A 46 6.91 -7.69 6.80
CA TYR A 46 5.76 -8.56 7.11
C TYR A 46 4.45 -7.77 7.23
N LEU A 47 3.84 -7.43 6.09
CA LEU A 47 2.57 -6.71 6.06
C LEU A 47 1.43 -7.60 6.57
N SER A 48 0.80 -7.22 7.68
CA SER A 48 -0.28 -8.00 8.31
C SER A 48 -1.59 -7.91 7.53
N LEU A 49 -2.32 -9.03 7.43
CA LEU A 49 -3.67 -9.10 6.85
C LEU A 49 -4.69 -9.28 7.97
N SER A 50 -5.78 -8.51 7.91
CA SER A 50 -6.88 -8.61 8.87
C SER A 50 -7.96 -9.55 8.34
N GLU A 51 -8.52 -10.39 9.20
CA GLU A 51 -9.70 -11.18 8.83
C GLU A 51 -10.93 -10.26 8.67
N ASP A 52 -11.68 -10.44 7.59
CA ASP A 52 -12.95 -9.74 7.41
C ASP A 52 -13.95 -10.10 8.54
N SER A 53 -14.74 -9.11 8.93
CA SER A 53 -15.68 -9.25 10.05
C SER A 53 -16.90 -10.11 9.70
N VAL A 54 -17.26 -10.20 8.42
CA VAL A 54 -18.45 -10.87 7.89
C VAL A 54 -18.06 -12.14 7.11
N LEU A 55 -17.12 -12.03 6.18
CA LEU A 55 -16.61 -13.11 5.34
C LEU A 55 -15.48 -13.86 6.07
N LYS A 56 -15.85 -14.69 7.03
CA LYS A 56 -14.86 -15.46 7.80
C LYS A 56 -13.99 -16.34 6.92
N GLY A 57 -12.68 -16.33 7.21
CA GLY A 57 -11.67 -16.94 6.35
C GLY A 57 -11.16 -16.05 5.21
N LEU A 58 -11.75 -14.86 4.97
CA LEU A 58 -11.16 -13.86 4.08
C LEU A 58 -10.19 -12.98 4.87
N TYR A 59 -8.94 -12.89 4.41
CA TYR A 59 -7.91 -12.06 5.00
C TYR A 59 -7.46 -11.03 3.99
N GLU A 60 -7.39 -9.76 4.38
CA GLU A 60 -7.08 -8.66 3.46
C GLU A 60 -6.29 -7.52 4.10
N VAL A 61 -5.63 -6.76 3.22
CA VAL A 61 -4.95 -5.50 3.54
C VAL A 61 -5.03 -4.56 2.34
N SER A 62 -5.20 -3.27 2.61
CA SER A 62 -5.22 -2.21 1.61
C SER A 62 -4.00 -1.32 1.82
N GLU A 63 -3.06 -1.33 0.88
CA GLU A 63 -1.82 -0.55 0.96
C GLU A 63 -1.93 0.72 0.10
N ASN A 64 -1.71 1.89 0.70
CA ASN A 64 -1.80 3.20 0.04
C ASN A 64 -0.87 4.27 0.64
N ARG A 65 0.12 3.87 1.46
CA ARG A 65 1.05 4.79 2.12
C ARG A 65 2.00 5.43 1.13
N THR A 66 2.50 4.66 0.17
CA THR A 66 3.40 5.15 -0.88
C THR A 66 2.92 4.74 -2.27
N ALA A 67 3.23 5.58 -3.26
CA ALA A 67 2.93 5.28 -4.66
C ALA A 67 3.87 4.19 -5.16
N TRP A 68 3.30 3.12 -5.69
CA TRP A 68 4.06 2.05 -6.31
C TRP A 68 4.32 2.41 -7.77
N THR A 69 5.57 2.31 -8.20
CA THR A 69 5.91 2.56 -9.61
C THR A 69 5.31 1.49 -10.50
N ASP A 70 5.09 1.82 -11.77
CA ASP A 70 4.75 0.84 -12.81
C ASP A 70 5.71 -0.35 -12.78
N GLY A 71 5.15 -1.54 -13.01
CA GLY A 71 5.89 -2.79 -13.02
C GLY A 71 5.19 -3.93 -12.31
N ARG A 72 5.93 -5.03 -12.20
CA ARG A 72 5.49 -6.30 -11.61
C ARG A 72 5.86 -6.38 -10.14
N TYR A 73 4.93 -6.85 -9.32
CA TYR A 73 5.12 -7.11 -7.89
C TYR A 73 4.65 -8.53 -7.58
N LEU A 74 5.46 -9.29 -6.86
CA LEU A 74 5.10 -10.63 -6.39
C LEU A 74 4.63 -10.56 -4.95
N VAL A 75 3.55 -11.25 -4.64
CA VAL A 75 2.98 -11.34 -3.30
C VAL A 75 3.01 -12.80 -2.86
N ALA A 76 3.54 -13.06 -1.67
CA ALA A 76 3.43 -14.37 -1.01
C ALA A 76 2.74 -14.16 0.34
N ILE A 77 1.71 -14.97 0.62
CA ILE A 77 0.87 -14.84 1.82
C ILE A 77 1.05 -16.08 2.68
N TYR A 78 1.29 -15.85 3.97
CA TYR A 78 1.63 -16.88 4.95
C TYR A 78 0.64 -16.86 6.11
N LYS A 79 0.37 -18.05 6.63
CA LYS A 79 -0.17 -18.27 7.97
C LYS A 79 1.01 -18.39 8.93
N GLN A 80 1.07 -17.49 9.90
CA GLN A 80 2.05 -17.54 10.98
C GLN A 80 1.75 -18.72 11.92
N ILE A 81 2.75 -19.56 12.18
CA ILE A 81 2.64 -20.72 13.08
C ILE A 81 3.20 -20.39 14.48
N GLY A 82 4.29 -19.62 14.54
CA GLY A 82 4.97 -19.25 15.78
C GLY A 82 4.48 -17.92 16.38
N GLY A 83 5.22 -17.42 17.37
CA GLY A 83 4.95 -16.11 17.99
C GLY A 83 5.36 -14.89 17.15
N SER A 84 6.11 -15.12 16.06
CA SER A 84 6.54 -14.07 15.11
C SER A 84 6.54 -14.61 13.68
N PRO A 85 6.41 -13.74 12.65
CA PRO A 85 6.56 -14.14 11.25
C PRO A 85 7.90 -14.83 10.97
N ALA A 86 7.84 -15.99 10.31
CA ALA A 86 8.99 -16.82 9.98
C ALA A 86 8.73 -17.62 8.68
N PRO A 87 8.93 -17.04 7.49
CA PRO A 87 8.56 -17.65 6.20
C PRO A 87 9.12 -19.05 5.93
N ALA A 88 10.23 -19.42 6.57
CA ALA A 88 10.86 -20.73 6.41
C ALA A 88 10.11 -21.86 7.16
N SER A 89 9.37 -21.52 8.21
CA SER A 89 8.60 -22.45 9.02
C SER A 89 7.09 -22.24 8.92
N ASP A 90 6.66 -21.05 8.50
CA ASP A 90 5.26 -20.69 8.32
C ASP A 90 4.65 -21.33 7.07
N ALA A 91 3.33 -21.50 7.08
CA ALA A 91 2.62 -22.15 5.97
C ALA A 91 2.25 -21.12 4.90
N ILE A 92 2.62 -21.36 3.64
CA ILE A 92 2.12 -20.55 2.53
C ILE A 92 0.65 -20.87 2.29
N ILE A 93 -0.20 -19.84 2.30
CA ILE A 93 -1.66 -19.98 2.15
C ILE A 93 -2.21 -19.25 0.93
N GLY A 94 -1.38 -18.46 0.26
CA GLY A 94 -1.76 -17.72 -0.93
C GLY A 94 -0.60 -16.97 -1.54
N GLY A 95 -0.87 -16.30 -2.65
CA GLY A 95 0.11 -15.50 -3.35
C GLY A 95 -0.37 -15.16 -4.75
N GLY A 96 0.42 -14.33 -5.43
CA GLY A 96 0.08 -13.90 -6.76
C GLY A 96 0.97 -12.76 -7.22
N GLU A 97 0.45 -12.00 -8.16
CA GLU A 97 1.16 -10.94 -8.83
C GLU A 97 0.26 -9.73 -9.00
N ILE A 98 0.84 -8.55 -8.76
CA ILE A 98 0.24 -7.27 -9.08
C ILE A 98 1.06 -6.67 -10.21
N ASN A 99 0.39 -6.36 -11.33
CA ASN A 99 0.99 -5.64 -12.45
C ASN A 99 0.38 -4.25 -12.52
N ILE A 100 1.23 -3.24 -12.37
CA ILE A 100 0.86 -1.83 -12.44
C ILE A 100 1.28 -1.29 -13.80
N ASN A 101 0.32 -0.78 -14.57
CA ASN A 101 0.53 -0.22 -15.90
C ASN A 101 -0.14 1.16 -16.00
N GLY A 102 0.64 2.23 -16.14
CA GLY A 102 0.12 3.59 -16.31
C GLY A 102 -0.57 4.15 -15.06
N ASP A 103 -0.05 3.87 -13.87
CA ASP A 103 -0.63 4.37 -12.62
C ASP A 103 -0.32 5.86 -12.45
N LEU A 104 -1.27 6.71 -12.85
CA LEU A 104 -1.18 8.16 -12.71
C LEU A 104 -1.70 8.60 -11.34
N GLU A 105 -0.77 8.97 -10.47
CA GLU A 105 -1.08 9.64 -9.20
C GLU A 105 -1.62 11.05 -9.45
N VAL A 106 -2.93 11.26 -9.31
CA VAL A 106 -3.52 12.60 -9.45
C VAL A 106 -3.37 13.38 -8.15
N ILE A 107 -2.44 14.32 -8.10
CA ILE A 107 -2.35 15.30 -7.01
C ILE A 107 -3.33 16.44 -7.32
N SER A 108 -4.54 16.36 -6.77
CA SER A 108 -5.46 17.50 -6.81
C SER A 108 -5.07 18.52 -5.74
N VAL A 109 -4.40 19.60 -6.14
CA VAL A 109 -4.17 20.76 -5.27
C VAL A 109 -5.38 21.67 -5.33
N THR A 110 -6.26 21.61 -4.32
CA THR A 110 -7.32 22.60 -4.15
C THR A 110 -6.71 23.89 -3.63
N LEU A 111 -6.43 24.85 -4.52
CA LEU A 111 -6.07 26.21 -4.11
C LEU A 111 -7.26 26.85 -3.39
N SER A 112 -7.13 27.01 -2.07
CA SER A 112 -8.14 27.65 -1.23
C SER A 112 -8.40 29.10 -1.68
N ASN A 113 -9.68 29.51 -1.68
CA ASN A 113 -10.16 30.81 -2.19
C ASN A 113 -9.53 32.05 -1.52
N TYR A 114 -8.80 31.88 -0.41
CA TYR A 114 -8.06 32.96 0.25
C TYR A 114 -6.93 33.53 -0.64
N ILE A 115 -6.26 32.70 -1.45
CA ILE A 115 -5.19 33.17 -2.36
C ILE A 115 -5.80 33.89 -3.58
N LYS A 116 -6.95 33.43 -4.08
CA LYS A 116 -7.67 34.11 -5.18
C LYS A 116 -8.11 35.53 -4.80
N LYS A 117 -8.63 35.73 -3.59
CA LYS A 117 -8.99 37.08 -3.10
C LYS A 117 -7.77 38.00 -2.96
N ALA A 118 -6.64 37.48 -2.46
CA ALA A 118 -5.41 38.27 -2.33
C ALA A 118 -4.86 38.70 -3.71
N LEU A 119 -4.89 37.81 -4.71
CA LEU A 119 -4.44 38.11 -6.08
C LEU A 119 -5.33 39.12 -6.81
N VAL A 120 -6.65 39.04 -6.63
CA VAL A 120 -7.60 40.05 -7.16
C VAL A 120 -7.37 41.41 -6.48
N SER A 121 -7.25 41.43 -5.15
CA SER A 121 -6.97 42.66 -4.40
C SER A 121 -5.63 43.32 -4.76
N LEU A 122 -4.61 42.54 -5.10
CA LEU A 122 -3.32 43.05 -5.60
C LEU A 122 -3.43 43.62 -7.02
N LYS A 123 -4.23 43.01 -7.91
CA LYS A 123 -4.52 43.56 -9.24
C LYS A 123 -5.22 44.92 -9.16
N ASP A 124 -6.24 45.03 -8.32
CA ASP A 124 -7.01 46.27 -8.18
C ASP A 124 -6.17 47.43 -7.59
N LYS A 125 -5.13 47.11 -6.80
CA LYS A 125 -4.19 48.11 -6.26
C LYS A 125 -3.11 48.56 -7.25
N ILE A 126 -2.80 47.76 -8.28
CA ILE A 126 -1.76 48.09 -9.27
C ILE A 126 -2.34 48.89 -10.45
N VAL A 127 -3.62 48.72 -10.76
CA VAL A 127 -4.30 49.41 -11.88
C VAL A 127 -4.98 50.73 -11.45
N GLY A 128 -4.90 51.08 -10.17
CA GLY A 128 -5.48 52.29 -9.57
C GLY A 128 -4.56 53.52 -9.53
N PHE A 129 -3.65 53.67 -10.50
CA PHE A 129 -2.88 54.90 -10.76
C PHE A 129 -3.13 55.41 -12.17
#